data_AF-A0A1F8SDC2-F1
#
_entry.id   AF-A0A1F8SDC2-F1
#
_cell.length_a   1.000
_cell.length_b   1.000
_cell.length_c   1.000
_cell.angle_alpha   90.00
_cell.angle_beta   90.00
_cell.angle_gamma   90.00
#
_symmetry.space_group_name_H-M   'P 1'
#
loop_
_entity.id
_entity.type
_entity.pdbx_description
1 polymer ?
#
loop_
_entity_poly.entity_id
_entity_poly.type
_entity_poly.pdbx_seq_one_letter_code
_entity_poly.pdbx_strand_id
1 'polypeptide(L)'
;MSAPRGPRPDDGALVGALSAGLGAWIAQAMRAEDRLATFAFREGGPRVDLPAPTSLRFFIGRLLGAAGDPATLRLLEATRDGAVPMAELLRRDDLGVERGDRVALAERIADAASGGLVGRELEGDRVACTPLGTALLDLVEALEAGVSSAGGIPAGGTPAGVGER
;
A
#
# COMPACT_ATOMS: atom_id res chain seq x y z
N MET A 1 8.07 -8.49 23.75
CA MET A 1 9.41 -7.85 23.75
C MET A 1 9.62 -7.25 22.37
N SER A 2 9.39 -5.96 22.19
CA SER A 2 9.60 -5.28 20.90
C SER A 2 11.08 -4.91 20.75
N ALA A 3 11.67 -5.26 19.62
CA ALA A 3 13.03 -4.85 19.29
C ALA A 3 13.13 -3.32 19.17
N PRO A 4 14.29 -2.71 19.52
CA PRO A 4 14.49 -1.27 19.37
C PRO A 4 14.43 -0.90 17.88
N ARG A 5 13.49 -0.02 17.51
CA ARG A 5 13.44 0.60 16.17
C ARG A 5 14.74 1.41 15.98
N GLY A 6 15.40 1.21 14.84
CA GLY A 6 16.65 1.88 14.50
C GLY A 6 16.55 3.40 14.43
N PRO A 7 17.68 4.11 14.19
CA PRO A 7 17.68 5.56 14.07
C PRO A 7 16.73 6.03 12.96
N ARG A 8 16.02 7.14 13.21
CA ARG A 8 15.09 7.76 12.27
C ARG A 8 15.83 8.07 10.95
N PRO A 9 15.30 7.66 9.79
CA PRO A 9 15.90 8.00 8.51
C PRO A 9 15.86 9.51 8.27
N ASP A 10 16.90 10.03 7.61
CA ASP A 10 16.96 11.42 7.12
C ASP A 10 15.80 11.67 6.14
N ASP A 11 15.18 12.85 6.21
CA ASP A 11 14.07 13.26 5.33
C ASP A 11 14.46 13.11 3.84
N GLY A 12 15.73 13.38 3.50
CA GLY A 12 16.26 13.16 2.16
C GLY A 12 16.29 11.68 1.74
N ALA A 13 16.56 10.78 2.70
CA ALA A 13 16.56 9.34 2.46
C ALA A 13 15.15 8.79 2.26
N LEU A 14 14.17 9.29 3.01
CA LEU A 14 12.75 8.93 2.87
C LEU A 14 12.19 9.27 1.49
N VAL A 15 12.40 10.52 1.05
CA VAL A 15 11.98 10.97 -0.29
C VAL A 15 12.71 10.19 -1.39
N GLY A 16 13.99 9.87 -1.18
CA GLY A 16 14.77 9.03 -2.08
C GLY A 16 14.19 7.62 -2.24
N ALA A 17 13.84 6.96 -1.12
CA ALA A 17 13.24 5.64 -1.11
C ALA A 17 11.87 5.60 -1.80
N LEU A 18 11.00 6.58 -1.52
CA LEU A 18 9.71 6.75 -2.17
C LEU A 18 9.85 6.95 -3.68
N SER A 19 10.77 7.83 -4.09
CA SER A 19 11.01 8.12 -5.51
C SER A 19 11.51 6.88 -6.26
N ALA A 20 12.44 6.13 -5.66
CA ALA A 20 12.96 4.90 -6.23
C ALA A 20 11.87 3.81 -6.32
N GLY A 21 11.07 3.63 -5.26
CA GLY A 21 9.96 2.68 -5.24
C GLY A 21 8.89 3.02 -6.28
N LEU A 22 8.51 4.29 -6.38
CA LEU A 22 7.57 4.78 -7.39
C LEU A 22 8.10 4.54 -8.81
N GLY A 23 9.37 4.85 -9.07
CA GLY A 23 10.00 4.57 -10.36
C GLY A 23 10.00 3.09 -10.73
N ALA A 24 10.30 2.21 -9.76
CA ALA A 24 10.29 0.76 -9.96
C ALA A 24 8.87 0.23 -10.27
N TRP A 25 7.86 0.71 -9.53
CA TRP A 25 6.46 0.36 -9.75
C TRP A 25 5.96 0.83 -11.13
N ILE A 26 6.25 2.07 -11.52
CA ILE A 26 5.91 2.60 -12.86
C ILE A 26 6.55 1.75 -13.95
N ALA A 27 7.84 1.44 -13.82
CA ALA A 27 8.53 0.60 -14.80
C ALA A 27 7.92 -0.81 -14.88
N GLN A 28 7.46 -1.37 -13.76
CA GLN A 28 6.75 -2.65 -13.74
C GLN A 28 5.38 -2.57 -14.43
N ALA A 29 4.61 -1.51 -14.18
CA ALA A 29 3.32 -1.28 -14.82
C ALA A 29 3.48 -1.16 -16.34
N MET A 30 4.44 -0.36 -16.81
CA MET A 30 4.74 -0.22 -18.24
C MET A 30 5.14 -1.56 -18.88
N ARG A 31 6.01 -2.35 -18.22
CA ARG A 31 6.35 -3.70 -18.72
C ARG A 31 5.14 -4.64 -18.76
N ALA A 32 4.20 -4.51 -17.84
CA ALA A 32 2.98 -5.31 -17.85
C ALA A 32 2.06 -4.90 -19.00
N GLU A 33 1.90 -3.60 -19.25
CA GLU A 33 1.17 -3.06 -20.41
C GLU A 33 1.80 -3.51 -21.73
N ASP A 34 3.12 -3.43 -21.88
CA ASP A 34 3.84 -3.89 -23.09
C ASP A 34 3.59 -5.38 -23.36
N ARG A 35 3.62 -6.21 -22.31
CA ARG A 35 3.31 -7.65 -22.43
C ARG A 35 1.86 -7.88 -22.83
N LEU A 36 0.92 -7.14 -22.25
CA LEU A 36 -0.49 -7.22 -22.60
C LEU A 36 -0.73 -6.80 -24.07
N ALA A 37 -0.09 -5.72 -24.51
CA ALA A 37 -0.13 -5.25 -25.89
C ALA A 37 0.37 -6.33 -26.85
N THR A 38 1.49 -6.97 -26.50
CA THR A 38 2.10 -8.06 -27.28
C THR A 38 1.20 -9.30 -27.33
N PHE A 39 0.57 -9.65 -26.21
CA PHE A 39 -0.32 -10.82 -26.11
C PHE A 39 -1.68 -10.59 -26.80
N ALA A 40 -2.18 -9.36 -26.81
CA ALA A 40 -3.42 -8.99 -27.49
C ALA A 40 -3.30 -9.01 -29.03
N PHE A 41 -2.08 -9.07 -29.58
CA PHE A 41 -1.86 -9.32 -31.00
C PHE A 41 -2.09 -10.80 -31.35
N ARG A 42 -3.28 -11.09 -31.85
CA ARG A 42 -3.56 -12.29 -32.64
C ARG A 42 -3.26 -11.95 -34.11
N GLU A 43 -2.43 -12.73 -34.80
CA GLU A 43 -2.18 -12.55 -36.24
C GLU A 43 -3.54 -12.50 -36.99
N GLY A 44 -3.87 -11.34 -37.57
CA GLY A 44 -5.14 -11.09 -38.28
C GLY A 44 -6.28 -10.46 -37.46
N GLY A 45 -6.11 -10.19 -36.17
CA GLY A 45 -7.09 -9.49 -35.33
C GLY A 45 -7.02 -7.95 -35.41
N PRO A 46 -8.10 -7.22 -35.10
CA PRO A 46 -8.07 -5.76 -35.02
C PRO A 46 -7.10 -5.33 -33.92
N ARG A 47 -6.25 -4.33 -34.22
CA ARG A 47 -5.33 -3.73 -33.25
C ARG A 47 -6.16 -3.12 -32.11
N VAL A 48 -5.94 -3.60 -30.89
CA VAL A 48 -6.51 -2.97 -29.69
C VAL A 48 -5.64 -1.77 -29.37
N ASP A 49 -6.17 -0.56 -29.57
CA ASP A 49 -5.51 0.65 -29.10
C ASP A 49 -5.62 0.70 -27.58
N LEU A 50 -4.51 0.40 -26.91
CA LEU A 50 -4.40 0.60 -25.48
C LEU A 50 -4.39 2.10 -25.17
N PRO A 51 -5.00 2.52 -24.05
CA PRO A 51 -4.97 3.91 -23.62
C PRO A 51 -3.52 4.42 -23.51
N ALA A 52 -3.35 5.72 -23.76
CA ALA A 52 -2.06 6.40 -23.75
C ALA A 52 -1.28 6.16 -22.45
N PRO A 53 0.07 6.19 -22.47
CA PRO A 53 0.89 5.93 -21.31
C PRO A 53 0.45 6.81 -20.14
N THR A 54 0.17 6.13 -19.04
CA THR A 54 -0.31 6.70 -17.80
C THR A 54 0.66 7.78 -17.29
N SER A 55 0.18 9.01 -17.06
CA SER A 55 1.05 10.11 -16.62
C SER A 55 1.60 9.88 -15.20
N LEU A 56 2.76 10.44 -14.87
CA LEU A 56 3.33 10.40 -13.51
C LEU A 56 2.32 10.87 -12.44
N ARG A 57 1.49 11.88 -12.77
CA ARG A 57 0.44 12.37 -11.85
C ARG A 57 -0.60 11.33 -11.51
N PHE A 58 -0.94 10.45 -12.45
CA PHE A 58 -1.87 9.35 -12.17
C PHE A 58 -1.27 8.39 -11.15
N PHE A 59 -0.02 7.98 -11.33
CA PHE A 59 0.65 7.05 -10.41
C PHE A 59 0.78 7.65 -9.00
N ILE A 60 1.18 8.92 -8.91
CA ILE A 60 1.21 9.64 -7.65
C ILE A 60 -0.19 9.72 -7.02
N GLY A 61 -1.22 10.08 -7.80
CA GLY A 61 -2.58 10.16 -7.31
C GLY A 61 -3.11 8.82 -6.81
N ARG A 62 -2.77 7.72 -7.49
CA ARG A 62 -3.16 6.37 -7.08
C ARG A 62 -2.43 5.90 -5.82
N LEU A 63 -1.13 6.18 -5.72
CA LEU A 63 -0.34 5.93 -4.52
C LEU A 63 -0.93 6.66 -3.31
N LEU A 64 -1.16 7.98 -3.45
CA LEU A 64 -1.71 8.81 -2.37
C LEU A 64 -3.15 8.43 -2.02
N GLY A 65 -3.96 8.07 -3.02
CA GLY A 65 -5.32 7.58 -2.80
C GLY A 65 -5.36 6.30 -1.98
N ALA A 66 -4.48 5.35 -2.27
CA ALA A 66 -4.35 4.12 -1.49
C ALA A 66 -3.77 4.39 -0.09
N ALA A 67 -2.77 5.27 0.03
CA ALA A 67 -2.17 5.66 1.30
C ALA A 67 -3.15 6.38 2.25
N GLY A 68 -4.16 7.05 1.70
CA GLY A 68 -5.17 7.77 2.48
C GLY A 68 -6.18 6.89 3.21
N ASP A 69 -6.23 5.59 2.90
CA ASP A 69 -7.09 4.62 3.60
C ASP A 69 -6.36 4.04 4.83
N PRO A 70 -6.88 4.23 6.06
CA PRO A 70 -6.28 3.67 7.28
C PRO A 70 -6.11 2.15 7.23
N ALA A 71 -7.04 1.44 6.60
CA ALA A 71 -6.97 -0.01 6.54
C ALA A 71 -5.87 -0.49 5.57
N THR A 72 -5.53 0.30 4.56
CA THR A 72 -4.35 0.07 3.73
C THR A 72 -3.08 0.20 4.55
N LEU A 73 -2.95 1.21 5.41
CA LEU A 73 -1.80 1.34 6.32
C LEU A 73 -1.70 0.14 7.27
N ARG A 74 -2.81 -0.33 7.84
CA ARG A 74 -2.84 -1.57 8.66
C ARG A 74 -2.39 -2.81 7.91
N LEU A 75 -2.77 -2.94 6.64
CA LEU A 75 -2.31 -4.04 5.78
C LEU A 75 -0.80 -3.97 5.54
N LEU A 76 -0.25 -2.78 5.30
CA LEU A 76 1.19 -2.60 5.14
C LEU A 76 1.93 -2.91 6.44
N GLU A 77 1.44 -2.45 7.59
CA GLU A 77 2.00 -2.78 8.90
C GLU A 77 2.02 -4.31 9.12
N ALA A 78 0.92 -4.99 8.81
CA ALA A 78 0.80 -6.44 8.96
C ALA A 78 1.77 -7.22 8.07
N THR A 79 2.19 -6.66 6.93
CA THR A 79 3.03 -7.33 5.92
C THR A 79 4.44 -6.75 5.83
N ARG A 80 4.82 -5.85 6.76
CA ARG A 80 6.11 -5.13 6.75
C ARG A 80 7.30 -6.05 6.91
N ASP A 81 7.18 -7.03 7.80
CA ASP A 81 8.29 -7.93 8.17
C ASP A 81 8.38 -9.19 7.29
N GLY A 82 7.47 -9.33 6.31
CA GLY A 82 7.52 -10.43 5.35
C GLY A 82 6.18 -10.79 4.74
N ALA A 83 6.21 -11.79 3.85
CA ALA A 83 5.03 -12.29 3.16
C ALA A 83 4.08 -13.06 4.10
N VAL A 84 2.86 -12.56 4.27
CA VAL A 84 1.84 -13.11 5.15
C VAL A 84 0.79 -13.89 4.34
N PRO A 85 0.40 -15.10 4.77
CA PRO A 85 -0.67 -15.86 4.11
C PRO A 85 -2.01 -15.13 4.15
N MET A 86 -2.78 -15.17 3.06
CA MET A 86 -4.12 -14.57 3.02
C MET A 86 -5.06 -15.12 4.11
N ALA A 87 -4.92 -16.40 4.47
CA ALA A 87 -5.66 -17.03 5.57
C ALA A 87 -5.35 -16.44 6.96
N GLU A 88 -4.18 -15.82 7.14
CA GLU A 88 -3.84 -15.10 8.36
C GLU A 88 -4.43 -13.70 8.37
N LEU A 89 -4.36 -12.99 7.24
CA LEU A 89 -5.01 -11.69 7.07
C LEU A 89 -6.53 -11.76 7.27
N LEU A 90 -7.19 -12.84 6.84
CA LEU A 90 -8.63 -13.07 7.05
C LEU A 90 -9.07 -13.15 8.51
N ARG A 91 -8.13 -13.41 9.42
CA ARG A 91 -8.40 -13.52 10.87
C ARG A 91 -8.24 -12.19 11.59
N ARG A 92 -7.85 -11.13 10.88
CA ARG A 92 -7.67 -9.79 11.43
C ARG A 92 -8.97 -8.99 11.36
N ASP A 93 -9.16 -8.16 12.37
CA ASP A 93 -10.39 -7.38 12.57
C ASP A 93 -10.16 -5.89 12.21
N ASP A 94 -8.89 -5.51 11.96
CA ASP A 94 -8.43 -4.13 11.78
C ASP A 94 -8.17 -3.74 10.31
N LEU A 95 -8.51 -4.63 9.37
CA LEU A 95 -8.32 -4.41 7.94
C LEU A 95 -9.56 -3.79 7.26
N GLY A 96 -10.56 -3.33 8.03
CA GLY A 96 -11.75 -2.67 7.47
C GLY A 96 -12.55 -3.55 6.51
N VAL A 97 -12.55 -4.87 6.75
CA VAL A 97 -13.34 -5.90 6.07
C VAL A 97 -13.92 -6.84 7.12
N GLU A 98 -15.06 -7.47 6.83
CA GLU A 98 -15.63 -8.46 7.73
C GLU A 98 -14.72 -9.68 7.85
N ARG A 99 -14.54 -10.19 9.07
CA ARG A 99 -13.67 -11.33 9.34
C ARG A 99 -14.16 -12.55 8.56
N GLY A 100 -13.23 -13.18 7.83
CA GLY A 100 -13.55 -14.33 6.98
C GLY A 100 -14.13 -13.97 5.61
N ASP A 101 -14.40 -12.69 5.32
CA ASP A 101 -14.79 -12.25 3.97
C ASP A 101 -13.57 -12.22 3.05
N ARG A 102 -13.39 -13.33 2.32
CA ARG A 102 -12.29 -13.50 1.38
C ARG A 102 -12.38 -12.57 0.17
N VAL A 103 -13.59 -12.23 -0.27
CA VAL A 103 -13.78 -11.41 -1.47
C VAL A 103 -13.43 -9.96 -1.14
N ALA A 104 -13.98 -9.42 -0.06
CA ALA A 104 -13.67 -8.06 0.38
C ALA A 104 -12.17 -7.89 0.67
N LEU A 105 -11.52 -8.88 1.30
CA LEU A 105 -10.08 -8.84 1.52
C LEU A 105 -9.29 -8.90 0.20
N ALA A 106 -9.71 -9.73 -0.76
CA ALA A 106 -9.06 -9.81 -2.07
C ALA A 106 -9.12 -8.47 -2.82
N GLU A 107 -10.28 -7.81 -2.80
CA GLU A 107 -10.47 -6.49 -3.40
C GLU A 107 -9.57 -5.46 -2.73
N ARG A 108 -9.51 -5.45 -1.39
CA ARG A 108 -8.62 -4.54 -0.66
C ARG A 108 -7.15 -4.74 -1.02
N ILE A 109 -6.69 -5.99 -1.09
CA ILE A 109 -5.32 -6.32 -1.51
C ILE A 109 -5.10 -5.88 -2.95
N ALA A 110 -6.08 -6.05 -3.84
CA ALA A 110 -5.99 -5.61 -5.23
C ALA A 110 -5.88 -4.08 -5.33
N ASP A 111 -6.63 -3.33 -4.52
CA ASP A 111 -6.53 -1.87 -4.46
C ASP A 111 -5.15 -1.42 -4.00
N ALA A 112 -4.64 -1.98 -2.90
CA ALA A 112 -3.29 -1.67 -2.42
C ALA A 112 -2.19 -2.09 -3.43
N ALA A 113 -2.34 -3.26 -4.07
CA ALA A 113 -1.43 -3.74 -5.10
C ALA A 113 -1.45 -2.83 -6.33
N SER A 114 -2.62 -2.29 -6.66
CA SER A 114 -2.78 -1.37 -7.78
C SER A 114 -2.10 -0.03 -7.55
N GLY A 115 -1.87 0.38 -6.29
CA GLY A 115 -1.02 1.51 -5.91
C GLY A 115 0.46 1.15 -5.76
N GLY A 116 0.84 -0.10 -6.06
CA GLY A 116 2.20 -0.59 -5.94
C GLY A 116 2.67 -0.85 -4.50
N LEU A 117 1.75 -0.87 -3.53
CA LEU A 117 2.08 -0.92 -2.10
C LEU A 117 2.29 -2.34 -1.56
N VAL A 118 1.57 -3.32 -2.13
CA VAL A 118 1.73 -4.73 -1.80
C VAL A 118 1.94 -5.56 -3.07
N GLY A 119 2.68 -6.65 -2.92
CA GLY A 119 2.77 -7.73 -3.90
C GLY A 119 2.00 -8.94 -3.40
N ARG A 120 1.45 -9.72 -4.34
CA ARG A 120 0.87 -11.03 -4.05
C ARG A 120 1.69 -12.11 -4.73
N GLU A 121 2.19 -13.05 -3.94
CA GLU A 121 2.83 -14.26 -4.45
C GLU A 121 1.73 -15.23 -4.88
N LEU A 122 1.74 -15.60 -6.17
CA LEU A 122 0.79 -16.56 -6.72
C LEU A 122 1.00 -17.96 -6.11
N GLU A 123 2.26 -18.28 -5.81
CA GLU A 123 2.63 -19.50 -5.11
C GLU A 123 2.48 -19.29 -3.60
N GLY A 124 1.52 -19.99 -3.00
CA GLY A 124 1.29 -19.94 -1.54
C GLY A 124 0.31 -18.89 -1.04
N ASP A 125 -0.32 -18.10 -1.93
CA ASP A 125 -1.36 -17.11 -1.60
C ASP A 125 -0.94 -16.14 -0.49
N ARG A 126 0.25 -15.55 -0.67
CA ARG A 126 0.87 -14.64 0.31
C ARG A 126 0.86 -13.21 -0.18
N VAL A 127 0.77 -12.28 0.76
CA VAL A 127 0.82 -10.85 0.53
C VAL A 127 2.04 -10.28 1.24
N ALA A 128 2.86 -9.53 0.52
CA ALA A 128 4.05 -8.90 1.07
C ALA A 128 4.01 -7.40 0.80
N CYS A 129 4.51 -6.60 1.74
CA CYS A 129 4.75 -5.19 1.51
C CYS A 129 5.84 -5.02 0.44
N THR A 130 5.64 -4.11 -0.52
CA THR A 130 6.69 -3.78 -1.49
C THR A 130 7.68 -2.77 -0.90
N PRO A 131 8.85 -2.55 -1.52
CA PRO A 131 9.74 -1.47 -1.10
C PRO A 131 9.07 -0.08 -1.10
N LEU A 132 8.12 0.16 -2.02
CA LEU A 132 7.33 1.39 -2.05
C LEU A 132 6.37 1.47 -0.86
N GLY A 133 5.72 0.35 -0.51
CA GLY A 133 4.88 0.25 0.68
C GLY A 133 5.65 0.48 1.98
N THR A 134 6.85 -0.09 2.10
CA THR A 134 7.73 0.14 3.25
C THR A 134 8.15 1.60 3.34
N ALA A 135 8.59 2.21 2.23
CA ALA A 135 8.97 3.62 2.21
C ALA A 135 7.79 4.56 2.55
N LEU A 136 6.57 4.20 2.15
CA LEU A 136 5.36 4.93 2.54
C LEU A 136 5.11 4.84 4.05
N LEU A 137 5.22 3.66 4.65
CA LEU A 137 5.10 3.49 6.10
C LEU A 137 6.14 4.31 6.86
N ASP A 138 7.39 4.27 6.41
CA ASP A 138 8.48 5.03 7.03
C ASP A 138 8.21 6.55 6.96
N LEU A 139 7.63 7.03 5.85
CA LEU A 139 7.18 8.43 5.73
C LEU A 139 6.04 8.75 6.71
N VAL A 140 5.03 7.89 6.82
CA VAL A 140 3.91 8.08 7.76
C VAL A 140 4.43 8.14 9.20
N GLU A 141 5.29 7.22 9.61
CA GLU A 141 5.90 7.20 10.95
C GLU A 141 6.71 8.47 11.23
N ALA A 142 7.45 8.97 10.22
CA ALA A 142 8.19 10.22 10.33
C ALA A 142 7.26 11.44 10.50
N LEU A 143 6.16 11.48 9.75
CA LEU A 143 5.14 12.54 9.86
C LEU A 143 4.45 12.51 11.22
N GLU A 144 4.02 11.34 11.70
CA GLU A 144 3.39 11.18 13.02
C GLU A 144 4.32 11.67 14.15
N ALA A 145 5.59 11.29 14.11
CA ALA A 145 6.58 11.74 15.08
C ALA A 145 6.82 13.27 14.98
N GLY A 146 6.82 13.83 13.78
CA GLY A 146 6.93 15.28 13.57
C GLY A 146 5.73 16.04 14.16
N VAL A 147 4.51 15.60 13.86
CA VAL A 147 3.26 16.19 14.36
C VAL A 147 3.19 16.10 15.89
N SER A 148 3.56 14.95 16.46
CA SER A 148 3.60 14.75 17.93
C SER A 148 4.58 15.71 18.60
N SER A 149 5.76 15.92 18.00
CA SER A 149 6.78 16.83 18.51
C SER A 149 6.39 18.31 18.39
N ALA A 150 5.55 18.65 17.41
CA ALA A 150 5.03 20.00 17.21
C ALA A 150 3.81 20.33 18.09
N GLY A 151 3.40 19.43 18.99
CA GLY A 151 2.26 19.62 19.90
C GLY A 151 0.89 19.37 19.24
N GLY A 152 0.84 18.68 18.09
CA GLY A 152 -0.38 18.44 17.32
C GLY A 152 -1.08 17.12 17.66
N ILE A 153 -2.39 17.22 17.94
CA ILE A 153 -3.44 16.19 18.12
C ILE A 153 -3.10 15.05 19.10
N PRO A 154 -3.75 14.97 20.29
CA PRO A 154 -3.61 13.81 21.16
C PRO A 154 -4.16 12.56 20.46
N ALA A 155 -3.42 11.45 20.53
CA ALA A 155 -3.89 10.13 20.11
C ALA A 155 -5.28 9.89 20.70
N GLY A 156 -6.26 9.64 19.83
CA GLY A 156 -7.70 9.70 20.10
C GLY A 156 -8.13 9.39 21.53
N GLY A 157 -8.53 10.43 22.26
CA GLY A 157 -9.27 10.29 23.49
C GLY A 157 -10.69 9.83 23.17
N THR A 158 -11.05 8.63 23.63
CA THR A 158 -12.44 8.17 23.72
C THR A 158 -13.29 9.28 24.34
N PRO A 159 -14.42 9.68 23.73
CA PRO A 159 -15.31 10.64 24.38
C PRO A 159 -15.76 10.05 25.71
N ALA A 160 -15.33 10.67 26.81
CA ALA A 160 -15.83 10.39 28.13
C ALA A 160 -17.36 10.56 28.11
N GLY A 161 -18.06 9.53 28.59
CA GLY A 161 -19.50 9.42 28.55
C GLY A 161 -20.22 10.70 28.96
N VAL A 162 -21.23 11.05 28.19
CA VAL A 162 -22.24 12.03 28.58
C VAL A 162 -22.97 11.44 29.78
N GLY A 163 -22.61 11.93 30.96
CA GLY A 163 -23.32 11.65 32.20
C GLY A 163 -24.75 12.16 32.10
N GLU A 164 -25.66 11.27 32.50
CA GLU A 164 -27.07 11.52 32.73
C GLU A 164 -27.29 12.80 33.55
N ARG A 165 -28.24 13.63 33.10
CA ARG A 165 -29.11 14.43 33.95
C ARG A 165 -30.49 14.49 33.36
#